data_AF-A0A966QKU5-F1
#
_entry.id   AF-A0A966QKU5-F1
#
_cell.length_a   1.000
_cell.length_b   1.000
_cell.length_c   1.000
_cell.angle_alpha   90.00
_cell.angle_beta   90.00
_cell.angle_gamma   90.00
#
_symmetry.space_group_name_H-M   'P 1'
#
loop_
_entity.id
_entity.type
_entity.pdbx_description
1 polymer ?
#
loop_
_entity_poly.entity_id
_entity_poly.type
_entity_poly.pdbx_seq_one_letter_code
_entity_poly.pdbx_strand_id
1 'polypeptide(L)'
;AVFFWRCRRVSGWQRSAWRFLYRNRLEARHWRVLEQDRVMLEQMEPDARDREHLYEHDVGLSRLRRYLESMAVKQLQAKPSKPSAAASPGA
;
A
#
# COMPACT_ATOMS: atom_id res chain seq x y z
N ALA A 1 -17.79 7.64 -7.91
CA ALA A 1 -17.01 7.92 -6.68
C ALA A 1 -16.79 6.60 -5.92
N VAL A 2 -15.54 6.26 -5.60
CA VAL A 2 -15.20 5.07 -4.80
C VAL A 2 -15.33 5.42 -3.31
N PHE A 3 -16.16 4.70 -2.56
CA PHE A 3 -16.42 4.99 -1.15
C PHE A 3 -15.71 3.98 -0.24
N PHE A 4 -14.67 4.43 0.47
CA PHE A 4 -13.90 3.59 1.39
C PHE A 4 -14.63 3.45 2.73
N TRP A 5 -15.67 2.60 2.76
CA TRP A 5 -16.52 2.37 3.94
C TRP A 5 -15.72 2.08 5.21
N ARG A 6 -14.65 1.28 5.12
CA ARG A 6 -13.75 0.97 6.24
C ARG A 6 -13.09 2.21 6.85
N CYS A 7 -12.83 3.23 6.04
CA CYS A 7 -12.11 4.45 6.44
C CYS A 7 -13.05 5.58 6.89
N ARG A 8 -14.35 5.30 7.05
CA ARG A 8 -15.32 6.31 7.51
C ARG A 8 -14.93 6.84 8.89
N ARG A 9 -14.74 8.16 8.99
CA ARG A 9 -14.44 8.85 10.25
C ARG A 9 -15.72 8.98 11.08
N VAL A 10 -15.84 8.17 12.13
CA VAL A 10 -16.95 8.18 13.10
C VAL A 10 -16.40 7.99 14.52
N SER A 11 -17.08 8.55 15.53
CA SER A 11 -16.67 8.52 16.94
C SER A 11 -17.85 8.13 17.85
N GLY A 12 -17.56 7.89 19.14
CA GLY A 12 -18.57 7.55 20.15
C GLY A 12 -19.46 6.36 19.75
N TRP A 13 -20.76 6.49 20.00
CA TRP A 13 -21.75 5.44 19.70
C TRP A 13 -21.88 5.15 18.20
N GLN A 14 -21.66 6.15 17.34
CA GLN A 14 -21.72 5.98 15.88
C GLN A 14 -20.64 5.03 15.39
N ARG A 15 -19.45 5.07 16.01
CA ARG A 15 -18.37 4.11 15.74
C ARG A 15 -18.80 2.69 16.10
N SER A 16 -19.43 2.52 17.27
CA SER A 16 -19.91 1.21 17.72
C SER A 16 -20.96 0.63 16.78
N ALA A 17 -21.97 1.44 16.42
CA ALA A 17 -23.00 1.06 15.45
C ALA A 17 -22.39 0.74 14.07
N TRP A 18 -21.48 1.57 13.58
CA TRP A 18 -20.78 1.34 12.32
C TRP A 18 -19.99 0.02 12.32
N ARG A 19 -19.19 -0.23 13.37
CA ARG A 19 -18.42 -1.48 13.48
C ARG A 19 -19.32 -2.70 13.52
N PHE A 20 -20.45 -2.63 14.23
CA PHE A 20 -21.44 -3.71 14.28
C PHE A 20 -22.01 -4.02 12.88
N LEU A 21 -22.51 -2.99 12.19
CA LEU A 21 -23.10 -3.15 10.86
C LEU A 21 -22.06 -3.61 9.82
N TYR A 22 -20.85 -3.04 9.87
CA TYR A 22 -19.75 -3.41 8.98
C TYR A 22 -19.40 -4.90 9.13
N ARG A 23 -19.15 -5.35 10.36
CA ARG A 23 -18.80 -6.76 10.64
C ARG A 23 -19.90 -7.71 10.21
N ASN A 24 -21.16 -7.37 10.50
CA ASN A 24 -22.29 -8.23 10.21
C ASN A 24 -22.60 -8.37 8.71
N ARG A 25 -22.31 -7.35 7.89
CA ARG A 25 -22.81 -7.30 6.50
C ARG A 25 -21.75 -7.08 5.43
N LEU A 26 -20.69 -6.32 5.72
CA LEU A 26 -19.74 -5.84 4.72
C LEU A 26 -18.38 -6.51 4.82
N GLU A 27 -18.00 -7.02 5.99
CA GLU A 27 -16.67 -7.58 6.21
C GLU A 27 -16.35 -8.75 5.27
N ALA A 28 -17.26 -9.72 5.14
CA ALA A 28 -17.06 -10.86 4.22
C ALA A 28 -16.92 -10.41 2.75
N ARG A 29 -17.69 -9.39 2.32
CA ARG A 29 -17.60 -8.83 0.96
C ARG A 29 -16.28 -8.08 0.75
N HIS A 30 -15.80 -7.39 1.77
CA HIS A 30 -14.51 -6.69 1.72
C HIS A 30 -13.36 -7.69 1.58
N TRP A 31 -13.39 -8.78 2.36
CA TRP A 31 -12.41 -9.86 2.22
C TRP A 31 -12.43 -10.49 0.84
N ARG A 32 -13.61 -10.69 0.25
CA ARG A 32 -13.73 -11.23 -1.10
C ARG A 32 -13.03 -10.37 -2.16
N VAL A 33 -13.10 -9.04 -2.06
CA VAL A 33 -12.41 -8.13 -2.98
C VAL A 33 -10.90 -8.18 -2.76
N LEU A 34 -10.45 -8.13 -1.51
CA LEU A 34 -9.01 -8.24 -1.21
C LEU A 34 -8.41 -9.56 -1.68
N GLU A 35 -9.17 -10.65 -1.60
CA GLU A 35 -8.73 -11.95 -2.08
C GLU A 35 -8.63 -12.01 -3.60
N GLN A 36 -9.52 -11.32 -4.33
CA GLN A 36 -9.39 -11.18 -5.78
C GLN A 36 -8.10 -10.45 -6.15
N ASP A 37 -7.80 -9.34 -5.46
CA ASP A 37 -6.57 -8.58 -5.68
C ASP A 37 -5.33 -9.42 -5.33
N ARG A 38 -5.36 -10.16 -4.21
CA ARG A 38 -4.27 -11.05 -3.80
C ARG A 38 -3.97 -12.11 -4.85
N VAL A 39 -4.99 -12.84 -5.32
CA VAL A 39 -4.84 -13.89 -6.32
C VAL A 39 -4.24 -13.33 -7.62
N MET A 40 -4.70 -12.16 -8.06
CA MET A 40 -4.15 -11.51 -9.25
C MET A 40 -2.67 -11.13 -9.04
N LEU A 41 -2.34 -10.47 -7.93
CA LEU A 41 -0.99 -9.96 -7.66
C LEU A 41 0.04 -11.09 -7.45
N GLU A 42 -0.34 -12.17 -6.76
CA GLU A 42 0.57 -13.31 -6.52
C GLU A 42 0.90 -14.10 -7.78
N GLN A 43 0.08 -13.98 -8.81
CA GLN A 43 0.30 -14.63 -10.11
C GLN A 43 1.09 -13.74 -11.08
N MET A 44 1.41 -12.49 -10.71
CA MET A 44 2.20 -11.60 -11.57
C MET A 44 3.66 -12.04 -11.58
N GLU A 45 4.28 -11.99 -12.75
CA GLU A 45 5.71 -12.22 -12.89
C GLU A 45 6.51 -11.19 -12.06
N PRO A 46 7.64 -11.59 -11.44
CA PRO A 46 8.46 -10.66 -10.64
C PRO A 46 8.96 -9.43 -11.41
N ASP A 47 9.14 -9.57 -12.72
CA ASP A 47 9.59 -8.53 -13.65
C ASP A 47 8.43 -7.88 -14.43
N ALA A 48 7.17 -8.09 -14.02
CA ALA A 48 5.99 -7.57 -14.74
C ALA A 48 6.03 -6.06 -14.97
N ARG A 49 6.74 -5.30 -14.10
CA ARG A 49 6.93 -3.86 -14.24
C ARG A 49 7.81 -3.49 -15.45
N ASP A 50 8.80 -4.31 -15.80
CA ASP A 50 9.77 -3.98 -16.85
C ASP A 50 9.16 -4.03 -18.25
N ARG A 51 8.07 -4.80 -18.40
CA ARG A 51 7.31 -5.02 -19.64
C ARG A 51 5.91 -4.41 -19.58
N GLU A 52 5.71 -3.44 -18.70
CA GLU A 52 4.41 -2.81 -18.49
C GLU A 52 4.08 -1.79 -19.60
N HIS A 53 2.85 -1.82 -20.10
CA HIS A 53 2.30 -0.80 -20.98
C HIS A 53 1.23 -0.02 -20.23
N LEU A 54 1.48 1.28 -20.02
CA LEU A 54 0.54 2.19 -19.37
C LEU A 54 -0.23 2.98 -20.40
N TYR A 55 -1.54 3.02 -20.24
CA TYR A 55 -2.44 3.80 -21.08
C TYR A 55 -2.83 5.11 -20.38
N GLU A 56 -3.61 5.94 -21.08
CA GLU A 56 -4.03 7.26 -20.58
C GLU A 56 -4.76 7.17 -19.22
N HIS A 57 -5.57 6.12 -19.02
CA HIS A 57 -6.29 5.91 -17.77
C HIS A 57 -5.38 5.54 -16.59
N ASP A 58 -4.12 5.15 -16.85
CA ASP A 58 -3.15 4.76 -15.83
C ASP A 58 -2.25 5.92 -15.38
N VAL A 59 -2.52 7.16 -15.83
CA VAL A 59 -1.73 8.34 -15.43
C VAL A 59 -1.64 8.50 -13.90
N GLY A 60 -2.66 8.04 -13.18
CA GLY A 60 -2.68 8.01 -11.72
C GLY A 60 -1.60 7.11 -11.12
N LEU A 61 -1.32 5.96 -11.75
CA LEU A 61 -0.32 5.00 -11.31
C LEU A 61 1.09 5.59 -11.43
N SER A 62 1.39 6.24 -12.56
CA SER A 62 2.67 6.94 -12.77
C SER A 62 2.92 8.04 -11.73
N ARG A 63 1.88 8.82 -11.40
CA ARG A 63 1.97 9.86 -10.36
C ARG A 63 2.19 9.28 -8.98
N LEU A 64 1.47 8.21 -8.64
CA LEU A 64 1.60 7.52 -7.36
C LEU A 64 3.01 6.95 -7.18
N ARG A 65 3.57 6.32 -8.22
CA ARG A 65 4.93 5.78 -8.19
C ARG A 65 5.97 6.86 -7.92
N ARG A 66 5.93 7.97 -8.68
CA ARG A 66 6.83 9.12 -8.45
C ARG A 66 6.70 9.68 -7.03
N TYR A 67 5.48 9.74 -6.49
CA TYR A 67 5.26 10.18 -5.12
C TYR A 67 5.94 9.24 -4.10
N LEU A 68 5.73 7.92 -4.23
CA LEU A 68 6.33 6.92 -3.35
C LEU A 68 7.86 6.91 -3.45
N GLU A 69 8.42 7.03 -4.66
CA GLU A 69 9.86 7.17 -4.89
C GLU A 69 10.42 8.40 -4.14
N SER A 70 9.74 9.54 -4.24
CA SER A 70 10.15 10.76 -3.52
C SER A 70 10.13 10.59 -2.00
N MET A 71 9.17 9.82 -1.47
CA MET A 71 9.10 9.51 -0.04
C MET A 71 10.24 8.60 0.38
N ALA A 72 10.56 7.58 -0.42
CA ALA A 72 11.67 6.68 -0.15
C ALA A 72 13.01 7.43 -0.13
N VAL A 73 13.25 8.33 -1.09
CA VAL A 73 14.46 9.18 -1.11
C VAL A 73 14.55 10.04 0.16
N LYS A 74 13.46 10.68 0.58
CA LYS A 74 13.44 11.46 1.83
C LYS A 74 13.74 10.60 3.06
N GLN A 75 13.22 9.38 3.11
CA GLN A 75 13.51 8.44 4.20
C GLN A 75 14.99 8.04 4.25
N LEU A 76 15.62 7.83 3.08
CA LEU A 76 17.05 7.53 3.00
C LEU A 76 17.92 8.71 3.46
N GLN A 77 17.56 9.93 3.08
CA GLN A 77 18.27 11.15 3.48
C GLN A 77 18.12 11.47 4.98
N ALA A 78 16.94 11.18 5.56
CA ALA A 78 16.67 11.39 6.97
C ALA A 78 17.32 10.32 7.88
N LYS A 79 17.73 9.18 7.33
CA LYS A 79 18.41 8.13 8.08
C LYS A 79 19.86 8.58 8.33
N PRO A 80 20.28 8.81 9.59
CA PRO A 80 21.67 9.17 9.86
C PRO A 80 22.58 8.07 9.33
N SER A 81 23.69 8.45 8.68
CA SER A 81 24.69 7.51 8.22
C SER A 81 25.20 6.75 9.44
N LYS A 82 24.79 5.48 9.57
CA LYS A 82 25.44 4.59 10.50
C LYS A 82 26.87 4.47 9.96
N PRO A 83 27.91 4.95 10.67
CA PRO A 83 29.27 4.78 10.17
C PRO A 83 29.46 3.29 9.95
N SER A 84 29.88 2.94 8.73
CA SER A 84 30.28 1.58 8.38
C SER A 84 31.18 1.08 9.50
N ALA A 85 30.79 0.00 10.18
CA ALA A 85 31.64 -0.63 11.16
C ALA A 85 32.97 -0.89 10.46
N ALA A 86 34.00 -0.18 10.93
CA ALA A 86 35.31 -0.15 10.34
C ALA A 86 35.76 -1.59 10.07
N ALA A 87 36.31 -1.79 8.87
CA ALA A 87 37.07 -2.99 8.54
C ALA A 87 38.00 -3.31 9.71
N SER A 88 37.83 -4.49 10.33
CA SER A 88 38.82 -5.03 11.25
C SER A 88 40.10 -5.30 10.44
N PRO A 89 41.23 -4.66 10.73
CA PRO A 89 42.51 -5.14 10.25
C PRO A 89 43.02 -6.19 11.25
N GLY A 90 43.24 -7.42 10.77
CA GLY A 90 44.10 -8.41 11.43
C GLY A 90 43.38 -9.66 11.97
N ALA A 91 43.65 -10.81 11.34
CA ALA A 91 44.66 -11.77 11.79
C ALA A 91 45.12 -12.61 10.60
#